data_AF-A0A2V8GZ13-F1
#
_entry.id   AF-A0A2V8GZ13-F1
#
_cell.length_a   1.000
_cell.length_b   1.000
_cell.length_c   1.000
_cell.angle_alpha   90.00
_cell.angle_beta   90.00
_cell.angle_gamma   90.00
#
_symmetry.space_group_name_H-M   'P 1'
#
loop_
_entity.id
_entity.type
_entity.pdbx_description
1 polymer ?
#
loop_
_entity_poly.entity_id
_entity_poly.type
_entity_poly.pdbx_seq_one_letter_code
_entity_poly.pdbx_strand_id
1 'polypeptide(L)'
;MNIFGKPLSDYVRFSRLFLVLIAVTGLVRLALSLGGVPNSTVKWFSMTGLMWIAVVYYAIRVHKTGFGTYKHLLPVLAVLNVVFQAIAIAGILIAILTGNANVFSAPEYAFGGDGKTWSHLLAHVFIGTTLGTVLPWAIGCAILAATRKLSGGKTYESNHHVPQF
;
A
#
# COMPACT_ATOMS: atom_id res chain seq x y z
N MET A 1 19.69 -3.23 -9.36
CA MET A 1 19.61 -2.00 -8.54
C MET A 1 19.56 -2.38 -7.07
N ASN A 2 20.38 -1.73 -6.24
CA ASN A 2 20.41 -1.92 -4.78
C ASN A 2 19.81 -0.69 -4.08
N ILE A 3 19.02 -0.91 -3.03
CA ILE A 3 18.42 0.13 -2.19
C ILE A 3 18.76 -0.19 -0.74
N PHE A 4 19.41 0.76 -0.03
CA PHE A 4 19.85 0.60 1.36
C PHE A 4 20.66 -0.69 1.63
N GLY A 5 21.44 -1.16 0.65
CA GLY A 5 22.27 -2.35 0.77
C GLY A 5 21.56 -3.69 0.50
N LYS A 6 20.33 -3.67 -0.03
CA LYS A 6 19.61 -4.89 -0.50
C LYS A 6 19.19 -4.74 -1.96
N PRO A 7 19.18 -5.81 -2.76
CA PRO A 7 18.67 -5.74 -4.13
C PRO A 7 17.17 -5.45 -4.15
N LEU A 8 16.68 -4.73 -5.17
CA LEU A 8 15.25 -4.43 -5.33
C LEU A 8 14.37 -5.69 -5.27
N SER A 9 14.87 -6.80 -5.83
CA SER A 9 14.20 -8.10 -5.82
C SER A 9 13.87 -8.61 -4.42
N ASP A 10 14.67 -8.27 -3.41
CA ASP A 10 14.40 -8.68 -2.02
C ASP A 10 13.16 -7.98 -1.49
N TYR A 11 12.98 -6.69 -1.82
CA TYR A 11 11.79 -5.94 -1.42
C TYR A 11 10.54 -6.47 -2.13
N VAL A 12 10.64 -6.80 -3.42
CA VAL A 12 9.55 -7.42 -4.19
C VAL A 12 9.20 -8.79 -3.60
N ARG A 13 10.20 -9.65 -3.34
CA ARG A 13 9.99 -10.98 -2.76
C ARG A 13 9.39 -10.89 -1.37
N PHE A 14 9.90 -9.97 -0.53
CA PHE A 14 9.40 -9.75 0.82
C PHE A 14 7.95 -9.26 0.80
N SER A 15 7.60 -8.39 -0.14
CA SER A 15 6.27 -7.78 -0.26
C SER A 15 5.25 -8.55 -1.12
N ARG A 16 5.65 -9.70 -1.70
CA ARG A 16 4.93 -10.43 -2.75
C ARG A 16 3.46 -10.69 -2.46
N LEU A 17 3.11 -11.06 -1.22
CA LEU A 17 1.73 -11.35 -0.84
C LEU A 17 0.80 -10.18 -1.16
N PHE A 18 1.11 -9.01 -0.63
CA PHE A 18 0.29 -7.81 -0.83
C PHE A 18 0.45 -7.22 -2.23
N LEU A 19 1.59 -7.43 -2.90
CA LEU A 19 1.71 -7.06 -4.32
C LEU A 19 0.68 -7.79 -5.17
N VAL A 20 0.56 -9.11 -4.99
CA VAL A 20 -0.42 -9.92 -5.72
C VAL A 20 -1.84 -9.54 -5.32
N LEU A 21 -2.12 -9.35 -4.02
CA LEU A 21 -3.46 -8.96 -3.57
C LEU A 21 -3.88 -7.61 -4.13
N ILE A 22 -3.03 -6.57 -4.07
CA ILE A 22 -3.32 -5.26 -4.63
C ILE A 22 -3.54 -5.36 -6.14
N ALA A 23 -2.67 -6.09 -6.85
CA ALA A 23 -2.78 -6.26 -8.29
C ALA A 23 -4.10 -6.93 -8.69
N VAL A 24 -4.41 -8.08 -8.09
CA VAL A 24 -5.63 -8.84 -8.37
C VAL A 24 -6.87 -8.01 -8.01
N THR A 25 -6.91 -7.41 -6.82
CA THR A 25 -8.04 -6.59 -6.39
C THR A 25 -8.25 -5.40 -7.34
N GLY A 26 -7.18 -4.70 -7.72
CA GLY A 26 -7.26 -3.57 -8.65
C GLY A 26 -7.76 -3.96 -10.04
N LEU A 27 -7.23 -5.06 -10.59
CA LEU A 27 -7.63 -5.56 -11.91
C LEU A 27 -9.07 -6.08 -11.92
N VAL A 28 -9.48 -6.84 -10.89
CA VAL A 28 -10.88 -7.29 -10.73
C VAL A 28 -11.79 -6.07 -10.64
N ARG A 29 -11.42 -5.08 -9.83
CA ARG A 29 -12.18 -3.84 -9.66
C ARG A 29 -12.35 -3.11 -11.00
N LEU A 30 -11.29 -2.99 -11.79
CA LEU A 30 -11.33 -2.38 -13.12
C LEU A 30 -12.24 -3.18 -14.07
N ALA A 31 -12.03 -4.50 -14.16
CA ALA A 31 -12.77 -5.37 -15.07
C ALA A 31 -14.28 -5.37 -14.78
N LEU A 32 -14.67 -5.48 -13.50
CA LEU A 32 -16.07 -5.41 -13.09
C LEU A 32 -16.71 -4.06 -13.48
N SER A 33 -15.99 -2.96 -13.26
CA SER A 33 -16.50 -1.63 -13.61
C SER A 33 -16.65 -1.45 -15.13
N LEU A 34 -15.69 -1.92 -15.92
CA LEU A 34 -15.78 -1.89 -17.38
C LEU A 34 -16.89 -2.82 -17.90
N GLY A 35 -17.20 -3.91 -17.18
CA GLY A 35 -18.34 -4.79 -17.44
C GLY A 35 -19.69 -4.23 -16.99
N GLY A 36 -19.75 -2.98 -16.50
CA GLY A 36 -20.99 -2.31 -16.11
C GLY A 36 -21.49 -2.64 -14.70
N VAL A 37 -20.69 -3.30 -13.86
CA VAL A 37 -21.07 -3.58 -12.47
C VAL A 37 -21.13 -2.26 -11.69
N PRO A 38 -22.21 -2.00 -10.92
CA PRO A 38 -22.34 -0.74 -10.17
C PRO A 38 -21.23 -0.50 -9.15
N ASN A 39 -20.81 0.76 -8.99
CA ASN A 39 -19.81 1.17 -8.00
C ASN A 39 -20.17 0.77 -6.57
N SER A 40 -21.46 0.68 -6.23
CA SER A 40 -21.94 0.21 -4.92
C SER A 40 -21.47 -1.21 -4.57
N THR A 41 -21.21 -2.04 -5.60
CA THR A 41 -20.66 -3.40 -5.46
C THR A 41 -19.14 -3.38 -5.61
N VAL A 42 -18.63 -2.70 -6.64
CA VAL A 42 -17.19 -2.68 -6.97
C VAL A 42 -16.35 -2.06 -5.84
N LYS A 43 -16.90 -1.10 -5.06
CA LYS A 43 -16.19 -0.42 -3.96
C LYS A 43 -15.65 -1.37 -2.88
N TRP A 44 -16.25 -2.55 -2.71
CA TRP A 44 -15.81 -3.54 -1.73
C TRP A 44 -14.46 -4.18 -2.09
N PHE A 45 -14.05 -4.12 -3.37
CA PHE A 45 -12.70 -4.44 -3.81
C PHE A 45 -11.76 -3.24 -3.59
N SER A 46 -11.43 -2.99 -2.32
CA SER A 46 -10.68 -1.79 -1.90
C SER A 46 -9.17 -2.02 -1.85
N MET A 47 -8.45 -1.52 -2.86
CA MET A 47 -6.98 -1.46 -2.81
C MET A 47 -6.48 -0.59 -1.67
N THR A 48 -7.20 0.48 -1.31
CA THR A 48 -6.83 1.38 -0.21
C THR A 48 -6.86 0.64 1.12
N GLY A 49 -7.90 -0.17 1.34
CA GLY A 49 -7.98 -1.04 2.51
C GLY A 49 -6.81 -2.02 2.58
N LEU A 50 -6.49 -2.69 1.46
CA LEU A 50 -5.34 -3.58 1.37
C LEU A 50 -4.01 -2.87 1.65
N MET A 51 -3.83 -1.65 1.16
CA MET A 51 -2.62 -0.87 1.42
C MET A 51 -2.45 -0.59 2.92
N TRP A 52 -3.51 -0.20 3.62
CA TRP A 52 -3.41 0.04 5.07
C TRP A 52 -3.18 -1.24 5.88
N ILE A 53 -3.77 -2.36 5.49
CA ILE A 53 -3.46 -3.67 6.08
C ILE A 53 -1.98 -4.01 5.83
N ALA A 54 -1.47 -3.75 4.62
CA ALA A 54 -0.07 -3.97 4.28
C ALA A 54 0.87 -3.12 5.13
N VAL A 55 0.53 -1.84 5.39
CA VAL A 55 1.31 -0.95 6.26
C VAL A 55 1.48 -1.55 7.63
N VAL A 56 0.39 -1.95 8.28
CA VAL A 56 0.42 -2.58 9.61
C VAL A 56 1.24 -3.87 9.57
N TYR A 57 0.93 -4.75 8.61
CA TYR A 57 1.58 -6.04 8.46
C TYR A 57 3.09 -5.92 8.26
N TYR A 58 3.55 -5.06 7.34
CA TYR A 58 4.97 -4.91 7.04
C TYR A 58 5.72 -4.10 8.09
N ALA A 59 5.08 -3.12 8.75
CA ALA A 59 5.67 -2.45 9.90
C ALA A 59 6.05 -3.45 11.00
N ILE A 60 5.19 -4.45 11.26
CA ILE A 60 5.47 -5.51 12.23
C ILE A 60 6.49 -6.51 11.67
N ARG A 61 6.28 -6.99 10.44
CA ARG A 61 7.07 -8.06 9.82
C ARG A 61 8.53 -7.66 9.60
N VAL A 62 8.80 -6.40 9.25
CA VAL A 62 10.17 -5.89 9.09
C VAL A 62 10.99 -6.11 10.36
N HIS A 63 10.39 -5.91 11.54
CA HIS A 63 11.03 -6.21 12.82
C HIS A 63 11.13 -7.71 13.08
N LYS A 64 10.00 -8.42 13.00
CA LYS A 64 9.92 -9.84 13.40
C LYS A 64 10.81 -10.77 12.59
N THR A 65 11.11 -10.42 11.34
CA THR A 65 11.92 -11.24 10.43
C THR A 65 13.38 -10.78 10.34
N GLY A 66 13.75 -9.72 11.05
CA GLY A 66 15.08 -9.10 10.90
C GLY A 66 15.34 -8.50 9.52
N PHE A 67 14.30 -8.31 8.69
CA PHE A 67 14.45 -7.81 7.32
C PHE A 67 15.10 -6.43 7.28
N GLY A 68 14.86 -5.59 8.28
CA GLY A 68 15.55 -4.30 8.39
C GLY A 68 14.98 -3.35 9.44
N THR A 69 15.08 -2.06 9.17
CA THR A 69 14.68 -0.96 10.05
C THR A 69 13.74 0.01 9.31
N TYR A 70 13.48 1.18 9.89
CA TYR A 70 12.63 2.23 9.34
C TYR A 70 12.92 2.54 7.85
N LYS A 71 14.21 2.61 7.47
CA LYS A 71 14.60 2.88 6.08
C LYS A 71 14.22 1.77 5.10
N HIS A 72 14.15 0.52 5.55
CA HIS A 72 13.75 -0.62 4.71
C HIS A 72 12.24 -0.77 4.57
N LEU A 73 11.45 -0.14 5.46
CA LEU A 73 10.00 -0.08 5.30
C LEU A 73 9.59 0.81 4.12
N LEU A 74 10.34 1.89 3.86
CA LEU A 74 10.07 2.81 2.75
C LEU A 74 10.00 2.11 1.38
N PRO A 75 11.04 1.39 0.92
CA PRO A 75 11.00 0.69 -0.37
C PRO A 75 9.97 -0.46 -0.41
N VAL A 76 9.65 -1.09 0.72
CA VAL A 76 8.55 -2.08 0.78
C VAL A 76 7.22 -1.40 0.41
N LEU A 77 6.92 -0.26 1.04
CA LEU A 77 5.68 0.46 0.78
C LEU A 77 5.68 1.15 -0.58
N ALA A 78 6.83 1.62 -1.05
CA ALA A 78 6.98 2.22 -2.37
C ALA A 78 6.63 1.22 -3.48
N VAL A 79 7.15 -0.01 -3.42
CA VAL A 79 6.87 -1.04 -4.42
C VAL A 79 5.38 -1.41 -4.45
N LEU A 80 4.72 -1.49 -3.29
CA LEU A 80 3.27 -1.69 -3.21
C LEU A 80 2.50 -0.52 -3.82
N ASN A 81 2.88 0.71 -3.49
CA ASN A 81 2.21 1.91 -3.99
C ASN A 81 2.42 2.10 -5.49
N VAL A 82 3.58 1.73 -6.05
CA VAL A 82 3.79 1.78 -7.52
C VAL A 82 2.77 0.90 -8.25
N VAL A 83 2.53 -0.34 -7.77
CA VAL A 83 1.52 -1.22 -8.37
C VAL A 83 0.12 -0.65 -8.21
N PHE A 84 -0.21 -0.13 -7.02
CA PHE A 84 -1.48 0.55 -6.76
C PHE A 84 -1.72 1.70 -7.75
N GLN A 85 -0.74 2.60 -7.90
CA GLN A 85 -0.87 3.79 -8.74
C GLN A 85 -0.89 3.42 -10.21
N ALA A 86 -0.10 2.43 -10.65
CA ALA A 86 -0.10 1.97 -12.04
C ALA A 86 -1.51 1.53 -12.49
N ILE A 87 -2.23 0.80 -11.64
CA ILE A 87 -3.60 0.36 -11.94
C ILE A 87 -4.57 1.55 -11.97
N ALA A 88 -4.48 2.44 -10.98
CA ALA A 88 -5.34 3.63 -10.94
C ALA A 88 -5.12 4.54 -12.17
N ILE A 89 -3.86 4.80 -12.51
CA ILE A 89 -3.46 5.59 -13.68
C ILE A 89 -3.98 4.94 -14.96
N ALA A 90 -3.83 3.62 -15.11
CA ALA A 90 -4.36 2.90 -16.27
C ALA A 90 -5.90 3.02 -16.37
N GLY A 91 -6.62 2.87 -15.25
CA GLY A 91 -8.07 3.03 -15.20
C GLY A 91 -8.53 4.44 -15.58
N ILE A 92 -7.87 5.48 -15.06
CA ILE A 92 -8.15 6.88 -15.41
C ILE A 92 -7.83 7.14 -16.88
N LEU A 93 -6.69 6.65 -17.38
CA LEU A 93 -6.29 6.82 -18.77
C LEU A 93 -7.31 6.19 -19.73
N ILE A 94 -7.78 4.97 -19.45
CA ILE A 94 -8.86 4.33 -20.21
C ILE A 94 -10.10 5.23 -20.23
N ALA A 95 -10.47 5.81 -19.09
CA ALA A 95 -11.66 6.65 -19.00
C ALA A 95 -11.53 7.96 -19.81
N ILE A 96 -10.34 8.58 -19.79
CA ILE A 96 -10.01 9.75 -20.62
C ILE A 96 -10.11 9.40 -22.10
N LEU A 97 -9.44 8.32 -22.53
CA LEU A 97 -9.31 7.98 -23.95
C LEU A 97 -10.63 7.47 -24.57
N THR A 98 -11.48 6.80 -23.79
CA THR A 98 -12.75 6.25 -24.28
C THR A 98 -13.94 7.17 -24.04
N GLY A 99 -13.79 8.19 -23.19
CA GLY A 99 -14.90 9.01 -22.69
C GLY A 99 -15.83 8.27 -21.71
N ASN A 100 -15.63 6.97 -21.46
CA ASN A 100 -16.48 6.15 -20.61
C ASN A 100 -15.96 6.13 -19.17
N ALA A 101 -16.82 6.45 -18.21
CA ALA A 101 -16.45 6.41 -16.80
C ALA A 101 -16.24 4.97 -16.33
N ASN A 102 -15.32 4.81 -15.38
CA ASN A 102 -15.14 3.58 -14.61
C ASN A 102 -14.86 3.95 -13.15
N VAL A 103 -14.70 2.94 -12.31
CA VAL A 103 -14.52 3.12 -10.87
C VAL A 103 -13.32 3.99 -10.49
N PHE A 104 -12.29 4.11 -11.34
CA PHE A 104 -11.13 4.97 -11.06
C PHE A 104 -11.33 6.42 -11.48
N SER A 105 -12.35 6.72 -12.29
CA SER A 105 -12.75 8.07 -12.65
C SER A 105 -14.07 8.49 -11.99
N ALA A 106 -14.57 7.70 -11.03
CA ALA A 106 -15.82 7.99 -10.36
C ALA A 106 -15.71 9.25 -9.45
N PRO A 107 -16.78 10.07 -9.33
CA PRO A 107 -16.73 11.33 -8.60
C PRO A 107 -16.28 11.19 -7.14
N GLU A 108 -16.66 10.11 -6.46
CA GLU A 108 -16.28 9.81 -5.08
C GLU A 108 -14.75 9.63 -4.89
N TYR A 109 -14.00 9.40 -5.97
CA TYR A 109 -12.54 9.32 -5.98
C TYR A 109 -11.88 10.53 -6.66
N ALA A 110 -12.67 11.47 -7.18
CA ALA A 110 -12.23 12.66 -7.89
C ALA A 110 -12.78 13.95 -7.24
N PHE A 111 -12.88 13.98 -5.91
CA PHE A 111 -13.35 15.12 -5.12
C PHE A 111 -14.73 15.66 -5.55
N GLY A 112 -15.62 14.78 -6.00
CA GLY A 112 -16.97 15.10 -6.45
C GLY A 112 -17.08 15.61 -7.89
N GLY A 113 -15.95 15.79 -8.60
CA GLY A 113 -15.91 16.25 -9.98
C GLY A 113 -15.87 15.12 -11.02
N ASP A 114 -15.74 15.48 -12.30
CA ASP A 114 -15.43 14.51 -13.36
C ASP A 114 -14.00 13.97 -13.19
N GLY A 115 -13.88 12.68 -12.93
CA GLY A 115 -12.59 12.02 -12.74
C GLY A 115 -11.86 11.68 -14.04
N LYS A 116 -12.44 11.93 -15.20
CA LYS A 116 -11.84 11.65 -16.52
C LYS A 116 -10.98 12.82 -17.01
N THR A 117 -10.07 13.29 -16.17
CA THR A 117 -9.27 14.50 -16.44
C THR A 117 -7.78 14.22 -16.34
N TRP A 118 -7.00 14.93 -17.16
CA TRP A 118 -5.53 14.87 -17.10
C TRP A 118 -4.99 15.34 -15.76
N SER A 119 -5.64 16.32 -15.12
CA SER A 119 -5.26 16.76 -13.77
C SER A 119 -5.42 15.65 -12.73
N HIS A 120 -6.51 14.88 -12.77
CA HIS A 120 -6.70 13.73 -11.90
C HIS A 120 -5.64 12.64 -12.14
N LEU A 121 -5.35 12.33 -13.41
CA LEU A 121 -4.28 11.39 -13.77
C LEU A 121 -2.92 11.86 -13.24
N LEU A 122 -2.56 13.13 -13.43
CA LEU A 122 -1.30 13.69 -12.95
C LEU A 122 -1.22 13.75 -11.42
N ALA A 123 -2.36 13.96 -10.73
CA ALA A 123 -2.41 13.86 -9.29
C ALA A 123 -2.01 12.46 -8.81
N HIS A 124 -2.45 11.39 -9.48
CA HIS A 124 -1.99 10.03 -9.16
C HIS A 124 -0.49 9.82 -9.46
N VAL A 125 -0.01 10.33 -10.60
CA VAL A 125 1.41 10.22 -11.01
C VAL A 125 2.35 10.88 -10.01
N PHE A 126 2.04 12.08 -9.51
CA PHE A 126 2.95 12.84 -8.65
C PHE A 126 2.58 12.77 -7.17
N ILE A 127 1.34 13.15 -6.85
CA ILE A 127 0.87 13.23 -5.46
C ILE A 127 0.63 11.82 -4.93
N GLY A 128 -0.04 10.96 -5.71
CA GLY A 128 -0.34 9.58 -5.34
C GLY A 128 0.90 8.73 -5.13
N THR A 129 1.88 8.79 -6.03
CA THR A 129 3.14 8.04 -5.87
C THR A 129 3.97 8.55 -4.70
N THR A 130 4.03 9.87 -4.48
CA THR A 130 4.86 10.48 -3.44
C THR A 130 4.19 10.38 -2.07
N LEU A 131 3.03 11.04 -1.88
CA LEU A 131 2.33 11.06 -0.60
C LEU A 131 1.76 9.69 -0.25
N GLY A 132 1.30 8.93 -1.24
CA GLY A 132 0.85 7.54 -1.03
C GLY A 132 1.97 6.57 -0.63
N THR A 133 3.23 7.00 -0.67
CA THR A 133 4.37 6.25 -0.11
C THR A 133 4.80 6.83 1.23
N VAL A 134 5.05 8.15 1.29
CA VAL A 134 5.67 8.82 2.44
C VAL A 134 4.75 8.81 3.66
N LEU A 135 3.45 9.07 3.49
CA LEU A 135 2.52 9.09 4.62
C LEU A 135 2.33 7.70 5.24
N PRO A 136 2.03 6.63 4.46
CA PRO A 136 2.02 5.26 4.96
C PRO A 136 3.34 4.84 5.62
N TRP A 137 4.48 5.29 5.10
CA TRP A 137 5.79 5.03 5.70
C TRP A 137 5.96 5.70 7.06
N ALA A 138 5.58 6.98 7.21
CA ALA A 138 5.64 7.68 8.49
C ALA A 138 4.80 6.98 9.56
N ILE A 139 3.56 6.59 9.22
CA ILE A 139 2.67 5.85 10.11
C ILE A 139 3.24 4.45 10.41
N GLY A 140 3.73 3.75 9.39
CA GLY A 140 4.38 2.45 9.56
C GLY A 140 5.62 2.52 10.45
N CYS A 141 6.37 3.63 10.42
CA CYS A 141 7.49 3.85 11.34
C CYS A 141 7.02 3.94 12.80
N ALA A 142 5.93 4.65 13.07
CA ALA A 142 5.34 4.71 14.40
C ALA A 142 4.92 3.31 14.91
N ILE A 143 4.26 2.52 14.04
CA ILE A 143 3.87 1.13 14.35
C ILE A 143 5.11 0.25 14.62
N LEU A 144 6.14 0.37 13.79
CA LEU A 144 7.40 -0.36 13.95
C LEU A 144 8.09 0.01 15.28
N ALA A 145 8.11 1.29 15.64
CA ALA A 145 8.66 1.76 16.92
C ALA A 145 7.89 1.15 18.11
N ALA A 146 6.56 1.17 18.07
CA ALA A 146 5.72 0.54 19.09
C ALA A 146 5.98 -0.98 19.17
N THR A 147 6.05 -1.67 18.03
CA THR A 147 6.31 -3.12 17.95
C THR A 147 7.65 -3.50 18.61
N ARG A 148 8.69 -2.69 18.39
CA ARG A 148 10.02 -2.88 18.99
C ARG A 148 9.99 -2.69 20.50
N LYS A 149 9.33 -1.62 20.98
CA LYS A 149 9.18 -1.35 22.41
C LYS A 149 8.45 -2.48 23.13
N LEU A 150 7.34 -2.96 22.56
CA LEU A 150 6.54 -4.04 23.13
C LEU A 150 7.27 -5.41 23.10
N SER A 151 8.14 -5.64 22.12
CA SER A 151 8.93 -6.87 22.06
C SER A 151 10.12 -6.85 23.02
N GLY A 152 10.76 -5.69 23.21
CA GLY A 152 11.87 -5.51 24.15
C GLY A 152 11.44 -5.51 25.63
N GLY A 153 10.23 -5.03 25.93
CA GLY A 153 9.66 -5.11 27.29
C GLY A 153 9.43 -6.54 27.78
N LYS A 154 9.01 -7.44 26.88
CA LYS A 154 8.77 -8.86 27.21
C LYS A 154 10.03 -9.63 27.60
N THR A 155 11.19 -9.27 27.01
CA THR A 155 12.49 -9.85 27.39
C THR A 155 13.02 -9.33 28.72
N TYR A 156 12.54 -8.18 29.23
CA TYR A 156 12.93 -7.66 30.54
C TYR A 156 12.16 -8.37 31.66
N GLU A 157 10.85 -8.57 31.49
CA GLU A 157 10.03 -9.29 32.48
C GLU A 157 10.39 -10.78 32.61
N SER A 158 10.78 -11.46 31.52
CA SER A 158 11.15 -12.89 31.59
C SER A 158 12.48 -13.15 32.30
N ASN A 159 13.38 -12.15 32.38
CA ASN A 159 14.71 -12.30 32.98
C ASN A 159 14.76 -11.91 34.47
N HIS A 160 13.64 -11.47 35.05
CA HIS A 160 13.55 -11.09 36.46
C HIS A 160 12.67 -12.02 37.31
N HIS A 161 12.29 -13.20 36.81
CA HIS A 161 11.83 -14.32 37.64
C HIS A 161 13.01 -15.24 37.98
N VAL A 162 13.88 -14.76 38.87
CA VAL A 162 14.73 -15.65 39.66
C VAL A 162 13.86 -16.12 40.84
N PRO A 163 13.59 -17.43 41.00
CA PRO A 163 12.96 -17.92 42.22
C PRO A 163 13.90 -17.62 43.39
N GLN A 164 13.43 -16.87 44.37
CA GLN A 164 14.09 -16.81 45.67
C GLN A 164 13.75 -18.08 46.43
N PHE A 165 14.59 -19.11 46.33
CA PHE A 165 14.70 -20.18 47.31
C PHE A 165 16.15 -20.65 47.40
#